data_AF-A0A7Z2JAR1-F1
#
_entry.id   AF-A0A7Z2JAR1-F1
#
_cell.length_a   1.000
_cell.length_b   1.000
_cell.length_c   1.000
_cell.angle_alpha   90.00
_cell.angle_beta   90.00
_cell.angle_gamma   90.00
#
_symmetry.space_group_name_H-M   'P 1'
#
loop_
_entity.id
_entity.type
_entity.pdbx_description
1 polymer ?
#
loop_
_entity_poly.entity_id
_entity_poly.type
_entity_poly.pdbx_seq_one_letter_code
_entity_poly.pdbx_strand_id
1 'polypeptide(L)'
;MSFHLSNLAWDIELRGPQKLVLLCLSHLSVQSTRECSVTIARLCVLCGMSSSGVRQQITSLVALGLVEELRDGRQTFYRVNVDVRDERV
;
A
#
# COMPACT_ATOMS: atom_id res chain seq x y z
N MET A 1 -14.60 -12.03 4.58
CA MET A 1 -13.45 -11.20 4.19
C MET A 1 -12.38 -12.10 3.60
N SER A 2 -11.95 -11.86 2.36
CA SER A 2 -10.77 -12.52 1.80
C SER A 2 -9.55 -11.64 2.09
N PHE A 3 -8.46 -12.25 2.56
CA PHE A 3 -7.19 -11.57 2.84
C PHE A 3 -6.22 -11.65 1.65
N HIS A 4 -6.75 -11.80 0.44
CA HIS A 4 -5.98 -12.17 -0.74
C HIS A 4 -4.86 -11.16 -1.05
N LEU A 5 -5.18 -9.85 -1.10
CA LEU A 5 -4.17 -8.81 -1.32
C LEU A 5 -3.09 -8.76 -0.22
N SER A 6 -3.45 -8.96 1.05
CA SER A 6 -2.47 -8.99 2.14
C SER A 6 -1.55 -10.21 2.06
N ASN A 7 -2.06 -11.36 1.62
CA ASN A 7 -1.26 -12.56 1.41
C ASN A 7 -0.28 -12.35 0.26
N LEU A 8 -0.74 -11.85 -0.89
CA LEU A 8 0.14 -11.52 -2.01
C LEU A 8 1.22 -10.50 -1.61
N ALA A 9 0.88 -9.50 -0.81
CA ALA A 9 1.83 -8.51 -0.31
C ALA A 9 2.92 -9.11 0.60
N TRP A 10 2.62 -10.21 1.33
CA TRP A 10 3.60 -10.88 2.18
C TRP A 10 4.74 -11.51 1.38
N ASP A 11 4.41 -12.07 0.21
CA ASP A 11 5.33 -12.78 -0.69
C ASP A 11 6.31 -11.84 -1.40
N ILE A 12 6.09 -10.53 -1.35
CA ILE A 12 6.99 -9.53 -1.94
C ILE A 12 8.15 -9.23 -1.00
N GLU A 13 9.38 -9.43 -1.45
CA GLU A 13 10.58 -9.06 -0.69
C GLU A 13 10.76 -7.53 -0.59
N LEU A 14 10.65 -6.99 0.62
CA LEU A 14 10.78 -5.56 0.94
C LEU A 14 11.41 -5.38 2.33
N ARG A 15 11.98 -4.21 2.58
CA ARG A 15 12.48 -3.83 3.91
C ARG A 15 11.32 -3.65 4.90
N GLY A 16 11.57 -3.88 6.19
CA GLY A 16 10.54 -3.92 7.24
C GLY A 16 9.52 -2.78 7.21
N PRO A 17 9.92 -1.49 7.30
CA PRO A 17 8.97 -0.37 7.28
C PRO A 17 8.16 -0.28 5.98
N GLN A 18 8.80 -0.58 4.85
CA GLN A 18 8.16 -0.57 3.54
C GLN A 18 7.12 -1.69 3.41
N LYS A 19 7.47 -2.91 3.85
CA LYS A 19 6.57 -4.06 3.91
C LYS A 19 5.35 -3.77 4.80
N LEU A 20 5.58 -3.16 5.97
CA LEU A 20 4.51 -2.82 6.89
C LEU A 20 3.48 -1.87 6.27
N VAL A 21 3.94 -0.81 5.60
CA VAL A 21 3.04 0.14 4.91
C VAL A 21 2.27 -0.55 3.79
N LEU A 22 2.92 -1.40 2.99
CA LEU A 22 2.25 -2.15 1.92
C LEU A 22 1.17 -3.09 2.47
N LEU A 23 1.49 -3.86 3.52
CA LEU A 23 0.54 -4.76 4.17
C LEU A 23 -0.66 -3.99 4.74
N CYS A 24 -0.42 -2.82 5.34
CA CYS A 24 -1.47 -1.95 5.86
C CYS A 24 -2.41 -1.47 4.75
N LEU A 25 -1.87 -0.95 3.64
CA LEU A 25 -2.67 -0.54 2.48
C LEU A 25 -3.44 -1.71 1.88
N SER A 26 -2.80 -2.87 1.76
CA SER A 26 -3.43 -4.09 1.23
C SER A 26 -4.60 -4.57 2.10
N HIS A 27 -4.44 -4.49 3.42
CA HIS A 27 -5.48 -4.83 4.38
C HIS A 27 -6.70 -3.90 4.30
N LEU A 28 -6.46 -2.61 4.05
CA LEU A 28 -7.51 -1.59 3.93
C LEU A 28 -8.18 -1.56 2.56
N SER A 29 -7.61 -2.24 1.56
CA SER A 29 -8.06 -2.17 0.17
C SER A 29 -9.30 -3.02 -0.09
N VAL A 30 -10.21 -2.47 -0.89
CA VAL A 30 -11.35 -3.21 -1.45
C VAL A 30 -10.80 -4.24 -2.44
N GLN A 31 -11.18 -5.52 -2.27
CA GLN A 31 -10.56 -6.63 -3.01
C GLN A 31 -10.74 -6.52 -4.53
N SER A 32 -11.90 -6.07 -5.00
CA SER A 32 -12.21 -5.97 -6.44
C SER A 32 -11.51 -4.83 -7.15
N THR A 33 -11.33 -3.68 -6.48
CA THR A 33 -10.71 -2.48 -7.08
C THR A 33 -9.23 -2.33 -6.72
N ARG A 34 -8.80 -3.00 -5.65
CA ARG A 34 -7.48 -2.87 -5.00
C ARG A 34 -7.22 -1.47 -4.47
N GLU A 35 -8.27 -0.70 -4.20
CA GLU A 35 -8.17 0.69 -3.76
C GLU A 35 -8.54 0.84 -2.28
N CYS A 36 -7.86 1.77 -1.61
CA CYS A 36 -8.25 2.27 -0.30
C CYS A 36 -8.17 3.80 -0.21
N SER A 37 -9.10 4.37 0.56
CA SER A 37 -9.01 5.75 1.01
C SER A 37 -8.53 5.76 2.46
N VAL A 38 -7.32 6.28 2.70
CA VAL A 38 -6.76 6.37 4.04
C VAL A 38 -5.90 7.61 4.18
N THR A 39 -6.03 8.29 5.32
CA THR A 39 -5.24 9.48 5.60
C THR A 39 -3.83 9.12 6.07
N ILE A 40 -2.86 10.00 5.83
CA ILE A 40 -1.50 9.84 6.38
C ILE A 40 -1.53 9.71 7.91
N ALA A 41 -2.38 10.49 8.59
CA ALA A 41 -2.50 10.40 10.05
C ALA A 41 -2.95 9.01 10.52
N ARG A 42 -3.90 8.37 9.82
CA ARG A 42 -4.32 7.00 10.13
C ARG A 42 -3.21 6.00 9.85
N LEU A 43 -2.47 6.16 8.76
CA LEU A 43 -1.30 5.32 8.45
C LEU A 43 -0.19 5.46 9.50
N CYS A 44 0.07 6.66 10.02
CA CYS A 44 1.04 6.86 11.11
C CYS A 44 0.69 6.03 12.35
N VAL A 45 -0.59 6.03 12.74
CA VAL A 45 -1.07 5.23 13.89
C VAL A 45 -0.95 3.74 13.61
N LEU A 46 -1.40 3.28 12.43
CA LEU A 46 -1.42 1.85 12.09
C LEU A 46 0.00 1.28 11.89
N CYS A 47 0.90 2.06 11.32
CA CYS A 47 2.27 1.63 11.03
C CYS A 47 3.25 1.96 12.17
N GLY A 48 2.84 2.73 13.18
CA GLY A 48 3.74 3.18 14.25
C GLY A 48 4.88 4.07 13.74
N MET A 49 4.59 4.96 12.78
CA MET A 49 5.57 5.75 12.05
C MET A 49 5.25 7.25 12.10
N SER A 50 6.28 8.09 11.92
CA SER A 50 6.09 9.53 11.71
C SER A 50 5.47 9.82 10.33
N SER A 51 4.83 10.98 10.19
CA SER A 51 4.24 11.40 8.91
C SER A 51 5.24 11.48 7.77
N SER A 52 6.47 11.93 8.03
CA SER A 52 7.55 11.94 7.04
C SER A 52 7.99 10.53 6.67
N GLY A 53 8.11 9.63 7.65
CA GLY A 53 8.44 8.22 7.43
C GLY A 53 7.41 7.50 6.58
N VAL A 54 6.11 7.65 6.88
CA VAL A 54 5.03 7.09 6.07
C VAL A 54 5.09 7.59 4.63
N ARG A 55 5.21 8.91 4.42
CA ARG A 55 5.30 9.50 3.08
C ARG A 55 6.49 8.96 2.30
N GLN A 56 7.65 8.84 2.93
CA GLN A 56 8.84 8.27 2.30
C GLN A 56 8.61 6.82 1.84
N GLN A 57 7.97 5.99 2.67
CA GLN A 57 7.68 4.61 2.28
C GLN A 57 6.64 4.52 1.16
N ILE A 58 5.61 5.38 1.17
CA ILE A 58 4.64 5.48 0.07
C ILE A 58 5.36 5.85 -1.22
N THR A 59 6.19 6.90 -1.22
CA THR A 59 6.98 7.28 -2.40
C THR A 59 7.87 6.13 -2.89
N SER A 60 8.50 5.39 -1.98
CA SER A 60 9.31 4.22 -2.31
C SER A 60 8.47 3.09 -2.93
N LEU A 61 7.27 2.81 -2.41
CA LEU A 61 6.35 1.82 -2.97
C LEU A 61 5.80 2.22 -4.34
N VAL A 62 5.55 3.51 -4.55
CA VAL A 62 5.16 4.07 -5.85
C VAL A 62 6.29 3.91 -6.88
N ALA A 63 7.53 4.19 -6.49
CA ALA A 63 8.68 3.99 -7.36
C ALA A 63 8.89 2.51 -7.76
N LEU A 64 8.48 1.56 -6.91
CA LEU A 64 8.50 0.13 -7.22
C LEU A 64 7.27 -0.35 -8.02
N GLY A 65 6.30 0.53 -8.29
CA GLY A 65 5.04 0.19 -8.98
C GLY A 65 4.06 -0.63 -8.14
N LEU A 66 4.33 -0.82 -6.84
CA LEU A 66 3.50 -1.62 -5.93
C LEU A 66 2.29 -0.85 -5.39
N VAL A 67 2.37 0.49 -5.42
CA VAL A 67 1.28 1.39 -5.03
C VAL A 67 1.14 2.48 -6.08
N GLU A 68 -0.08 2.89 -6.38
CA GLU A 68 -0.40 4.08 -7.17
C GLU A 68 -1.10 5.10 -6.25
N GLU A 69 -0.65 6.36 -6.26
CA GLU A 69 -1.34 7.46 -5.58
C GLU A 69 -2.33 8.11 -6.55
N LEU A 70 -3.62 7.98 -6.24
CA LEU A 70 -4.72 8.57 -6.99
C LEU A 70 -5.24 9.81 -6.25
N ARG A 71 -5.68 10.81 -7.01
CA ARG A 71 -6.27 12.03 -6.45
C ARG A 71 -7.64 12.27 -7.03
N ASP A 72 -8.61 12.47 -6.15
CA ASP A 72 -9.94 12.96 -6.49
C ASP A 72 -10.24 14.21 -5.65
N GLY A 73 -10.11 15.37 -6.29
CA GLY A 73 -10.17 16.67 -5.64
C GLY A 73 -9.14 16.83 -4.53
N ARG A 74 -9.61 16.88 -3.27
CA ARG A 74 -8.78 17.00 -2.06
C ARG A 74 -8.48 15.67 -1.39
N GLN A 75 -9.05 14.57 -1.87
CA GLN A 75 -8.87 13.26 -1.28
C GLN A 75 -7.79 12.49 -2.05
N THR A 76 -6.90 11.87 -1.29
CA THR A 76 -5.88 10.95 -1.81
C THR A 76 -6.36 9.53 -1.57
N PHE A 77 -6.30 8.72 -2.62
CA PHE A 77 -6.58 7.29 -2.59
C PHE A 77 -5.32 6.55 -3.01
N TYR A 78 -5.21 5.29 -2.60
CA TYR A 78 -4.11 4.42 -2.99
C TYR A 78 -4.65 3.18 -3.66
N ARG A 79 -4.05 2.79 -4.78
CA ARG A 79 -4.29 1.48 -5.41
C ARG A 79 -3.08 0.58 -5.18
N VAL A 80 -3.32 -0.67 -4.80
CA VAL A 80 -2.28 -1.66 -4.51
C VAL A 80 -2.12 -2.63 -5.69
N ASN A 81 -0.88 -2.82 -6.15
CA ASN A 81 -0.55 -3.60 -7.35
C ASN A 81 0.29 -4.85 -7.01
N VAL A 82 -0.19 -5.66 -6.06
CA VAL A 82 0.52 -6.85 -5.56
C VAL A 82 0.32 -8.11 -6.43
N ASP A 83 -0.64 -8.07 -7.35
CA ASP A 83 -1.06 -9.19 -8.20
C ASP A 83 -0.40 -9.20 -9.59
N VAL A 84 0.33 -8.13 -9.95
CA VAL A 84 0.84 -7.93 -11.33
C VAL A 84 2.19 -8.64 -11.55
N ARG A 85 2.62 -9.55 -10.66
CA ARG A 85 3.97 -10.12 -10.69
C ARG A 85 4.14 -11.41 -11.48
N ASP A 86 3.08 -11.97 -12.07
CA ASP A 86 3.11 -13.31 -12.67
C ASP A 86 3.18 -13.35 -14.22
N GLU A 87 3.65 -12.29 -14.89
CA GLU A 87 3.78 -12.28 -16.36
C GLU A 87 5.18 -11.91 -16.89
N ARG A 88 6.21 -11.82 -16.03
CA ARG A 88 7.57 -11.44 -16.47
C ARG A 88 8.68 -12.32 -15.91
N VAL A 89 8.52 -13.63 -16.02
CA VAL A 89 9.63 -14.60 -15.93
C VAL A 89 9.63 -15.48 -17.18
#